data_AF-A0A2G5QV76-F1
#
_entry.id   AF-A0A2G5QV76-F1
#
_cell.length_a   1.000
_cell.length_b   1.000
_cell.length_c   1.000
_cell.angle_alpha   90.00
_cell.angle_beta   90.00
_cell.angle_gamma   90.00
#
_symmetry.space_group_name_H-M   'P 1'
#
loop_
_entity.id
_entity.type
_entity.pdbx_description
1 polymer ?
#
loop_
_entity_poly.entity_id
_entity_poly.type
_entity_poly.pdbx_seq_one_letter_code
_entity_poly.pdbx_strand_id
1 'polypeptide(L)'
;MITVSPPPPAGTIIHRPDWLVKPSGQDLAEYYPARAARHDISGKATIRCDVMVDGRLDGCMVLEESPTGEHFGDAALKMASKFQMTKPDLNGPPASVTIPLVFRPPETRAMILPDKEAMQFMMGAAAGVAAIALTLLLVLIWGLDRYNTRAAERRPKGKP
;
A
#
# COMPACT_ATOMS: atom_id res chain seq x y z
N MET A 1 -15.77 -11.85 -26.33
CA MET A 1 -15.07 -13.01 -26.92
C MET A 1 -14.30 -13.66 -25.79
N ILE A 2 -14.70 -14.85 -25.33
CA ILE A 2 -14.01 -15.54 -24.23
C ILE A 2 -12.88 -16.33 -24.87
N THR A 3 -11.64 -15.86 -24.71
CA THR A 3 -10.44 -16.63 -25.08
C THR A 3 -10.25 -17.72 -24.04
N VAL A 4 -10.84 -18.89 -24.29
CA VAL A 4 -10.51 -20.11 -23.54
C VAL A 4 -9.09 -20.49 -23.94
N SER A 5 -8.13 -20.30 -23.02
CA SER A 5 -6.74 -20.72 -23.25
C SER A 5 -6.72 -22.23 -23.50
N PRO A 6 -6.00 -22.72 -24.53
CA PRO A 6 -6.00 -24.14 -24.86
C PRO A 6 -5.51 -24.98 -23.67
N PRO A 7 -6.10 -26.18 -23.45
CA PRO A 7 -5.62 -27.08 -22.42
C PRO A 7 -4.15 -27.43 -22.67
N PRO A 8 -3.32 -27.57 -21.61
CA PRO A 8 -1.92 -27.91 -21.76
C PRO A 8 -1.76 -29.20 -22.59
N PRO A 9 -0.72 -29.28 -23.44
CA PRO A 9 -0.50 -30.45 -24.28
C PRO A 9 -0.38 -31.72 -23.41
N ALA A 10 -1.10 -32.76 -23.82
CA ALA A 10 -1.09 -34.06 -23.17
C ALA A 10 0.33 -34.64 -23.22
N GLY A 11 0.97 -34.77 -22.06
CA GLY A 11 2.37 -35.18 -21.92
C GLY A 11 3.23 -34.29 -21.02
N THR A 12 2.67 -33.18 -20.52
CA THR A 12 3.41 -32.23 -19.70
C THR A 12 3.59 -32.72 -18.25
N ILE A 13 4.83 -32.93 -17.82
CA ILE A 13 5.16 -33.30 -16.43
C ILE A 13 5.14 -32.03 -15.56
N ILE A 14 4.41 -32.06 -14.43
CA ILE A 14 4.49 -31.03 -13.39
C ILE A 14 5.85 -31.20 -12.68
N HIS A 15 6.84 -30.42 -13.09
CA HIS A 15 8.17 -30.45 -12.49
C HIS A 15 8.15 -29.88 -11.06
N ARG A 16 9.00 -30.43 -10.17
CA ARG A 16 9.45 -29.68 -9.00
C ARG A 16 10.34 -28.55 -9.51
N PRO A 17 9.93 -27.29 -9.34
CA PRO A 17 10.66 -26.20 -9.95
C PRO A 17 11.96 -25.94 -9.19
N ASP A 18 13.07 -25.98 -9.91
CA ASP A 18 14.33 -25.39 -9.47
C ASP A 18 14.42 -23.96 -10.02
N TRP A 19 14.52 -22.99 -9.12
CA TRP A 19 14.42 -21.57 -9.48
C TRP A 19 15.79 -20.91 -9.47
N LEU A 20 16.18 -20.38 -10.63
CA LEU A 20 17.35 -19.51 -10.74
C LEU A 20 17.06 -18.12 -10.18
N VAL A 21 15.87 -17.58 -10.48
CA VAL A 21 15.39 -16.29 -10.00
C VAL A 21 13.96 -16.43 -9.51
N LYS A 22 13.73 -15.96 -8.28
CA LYS A 22 12.39 -15.76 -7.71
C LYS A 22 12.17 -14.28 -7.41
N PRO A 23 10.97 -13.73 -7.70
CA PRO A 23 10.62 -12.38 -7.30
C PRO A 23 10.78 -12.18 -5.79
N SER A 24 11.23 -10.98 -5.41
CA SER A 24 11.35 -10.56 -4.03
C SER A 24 10.00 -10.09 -3.46
N GLY A 25 9.93 -9.89 -2.14
CA GLY A 25 8.75 -9.27 -1.52
C GLY A 25 8.48 -7.85 -2.05
N GLN A 26 9.51 -7.13 -2.49
CA GLN A 26 9.35 -5.81 -3.12
C GLN A 26 8.71 -5.91 -4.49
N ASP A 27 9.10 -6.90 -5.31
CA ASP A 27 8.41 -7.17 -6.57
C ASP A 27 6.93 -7.51 -6.30
N LEU A 28 6.63 -8.32 -5.28
CA LEU A 28 5.24 -8.62 -4.91
C LEU A 28 4.44 -7.36 -4.53
N ALA A 29 5.07 -6.44 -3.80
CA ALA A 29 4.47 -5.16 -3.44
C ALA A 29 4.25 -4.26 -4.66
N GLU A 30 5.18 -4.25 -5.61
CA GLU A 30 5.12 -3.46 -6.84
C GLU A 30 3.97 -3.92 -7.76
N TYR A 31 3.78 -5.23 -7.90
CA TYR A 31 2.70 -5.80 -8.72
C TYR A 31 1.38 -5.96 -7.96
N TYR A 32 1.28 -5.50 -6.71
CA TYR A 32 0.08 -5.64 -5.92
C TYR A 32 -1.14 -4.95 -6.58
N PRO A 33 -2.31 -5.60 -6.71
CA PRO A 33 -3.44 -5.02 -7.45
C PRO A 33 -3.96 -3.73 -6.82
N ALA A 34 -4.17 -2.70 -7.66
CA ALA A 34 -4.67 -1.41 -7.19
C ALA A 34 -6.05 -1.48 -6.54
N ARG A 35 -6.91 -2.43 -6.94
CA ARG A 35 -8.24 -2.63 -6.34
C ARG A 35 -8.12 -3.19 -4.93
N ALA A 36 -7.41 -4.31 -4.79
CA ALA A 36 -7.07 -4.88 -3.49
C ALA A 36 -6.37 -3.86 -2.57
N ALA A 37 -5.54 -2.98 -3.14
CA ALA A 37 -4.81 -1.96 -2.38
C ALA A 37 -5.72 -0.88 -1.78
N ARG A 38 -6.88 -0.60 -2.37
CA ARG A 38 -7.81 0.40 -1.83
C ARG A 38 -8.49 -0.07 -0.55
N HIS A 39 -8.61 -1.38 -0.39
CA HIS A 39 -9.36 -2.02 0.68
C HIS A 39 -8.49 -2.90 1.60
N ASP A 40 -7.17 -2.85 1.42
CA ASP A 40 -6.17 -3.63 2.19
C ASP A 40 -6.48 -5.15 2.19
N ILE A 41 -6.99 -5.66 1.06
CA ILE A 41 -7.44 -7.05 0.91
C ILE A 41 -6.26 -7.94 0.53
N SER A 42 -5.90 -8.91 1.38
CA SER A 42 -4.95 -9.96 0.99
C SER A 42 -5.59 -10.98 0.05
N GLY A 43 -4.78 -11.63 -0.78
CA GLY A 43 -5.29 -12.65 -1.71
C GLY A 43 -4.23 -13.59 -2.24
N LYS A 44 -4.68 -14.53 -3.06
CA LYS A 44 -3.85 -15.51 -3.76
C LYS A 44 -4.24 -15.58 -5.23
N ALA A 45 -3.26 -15.90 -6.06
CA ALA A 45 -3.50 -16.33 -7.43
C ALA A 45 -2.58 -17.50 -7.76
N THR A 46 -3.15 -18.50 -8.43
CA THR A 46 -2.41 -19.65 -8.93
C THR A 46 -2.35 -19.54 -10.44
N ILE A 47 -1.14 -19.51 -11.00
CA ILE A 47 -0.92 -19.50 -12.46
C ILE A 47 -0.22 -20.77 -12.90
N ARG A 48 -0.47 -21.17 -14.14
CA ARG A 48 0.30 -22.21 -14.85
C ARG A 48 1.05 -21.56 -15.98
N CYS A 49 2.33 -21.88 -16.13
CA CYS A 49 3.17 -21.42 -17.22
C CYS A 49 3.87 -22.59 -17.90
N ASP A 50 4.24 -22.43 -19.15
CA ASP A 50 5.11 -23.33 -19.88
C ASP A 50 6.56 -22.90 -19.68
N VAL A 51 7.47 -23.87 -19.54
CA VAL A 51 8.89 -23.63 -19.26
C VAL A 51 9.67 -23.68 -20.57
N MET A 52 10.31 -22.58 -20.92
CA MET A 52 11.09 -22.44 -22.14
C MET A 52 12.49 -23.06 -21.98
N VAL A 53 13.14 -23.35 -23.12
CA VAL A 53 14.50 -23.96 -23.17
C VAL A 53 15.61 -23.11 -22.55
N ASP A 54 15.34 -21.84 -22.24
CA ASP A 54 16.25 -20.92 -21.56
C ASP A 54 15.89 -20.71 -20.08
N GLY A 55 14.88 -21.44 -19.58
CA GLY A 55 14.37 -21.36 -18.21
C GLY A 55 13.37 -20.22 -17.98
N ARG A 56 13.06 -19.38 -18.98
CA ARG A 56 11.99 -18.39 -18.86
C ARG A 56 10.61 -19.05 -18.93
N LEU A 57 9.61 -18.34 -18.46
CA LEU A 57 8.22 -18.78 -18.48
C LEU A 57 7.46 -18.08 -19.62
N ASP A 58 6.63 -18.83 -20.33
CA ASP A 58 5.74 -18.31 -21.37
C ASP A 58 4.36 -18.99 -21.31
N GLY A 59 3.39 -18.51 -22.09
CA GLY A 59 2.05 -19.12 -22.17
C GLY A 59 1.29 -19.11 -20.84
N CYS A 60 1.63 -18.22 -19.93
CA CYS A 60 1.08 -18.22 -18.58
C CYS A 60 -0.43 -17.94 -18.57
N MET A 61 -1.17 -18.70 -17.76
CA MET A 61 -2.62 -18.53 -17.55
C MET A 61 -3.00 -18.64 -16.08
N VAL A 62 -4.06 -17.93 -15.70
CA VAL A 62 -4.65 -18.01 -14.35
C VAL A 62 -5.45 -19.30 -14.23
N LEU A 63 -5.13 -20.10 -13.21
CA LEU A 63 -5.92 -21.27 -12.81
C LEU A 63 -6.95 -20.91 -11.74
N GLU A 64 -6.54 -20.10 -10.76
CA GLU A 64 -7.38 -19.72 -9.62
C GLU A 64 -7.00 -18.31 -9.15
N GLU A 65 -7.99 -17.54 -8.70
CA GLU A 65 -7.80 -16.28 -7.98
C GLU A 65 -8.77 -16.26 -6.79
N SER A 66 -8.30 -15.74 -5.64
CA SER A 66 -9.14 -15.54 -4.46
C SER A 66 -8.65 -14.36 -3.61
N PRO A 67 -9.53 -13.43 -3.19
CA PRO A 67 -10.93 -13.27 -3.61
C PRO A 67 -11.08 -12.99 -5.11
N THR A 68 -12.22 -13.38 -5.70
CA THR A 68 -12.48 -13.13 -7.11
C THR A 68 -12.77 -11.66 -7.39
N GLY A 69 -12.30 -11.15 -8.52
CA GLY A 69 -12.57 -9.77 -8.96
C GLY A 69 -11.64 -8.71 -8.36
N GLU A 70 -10.60 -9.13 -7.65
CA GLU A 70 -9.59 -8.24 -7.04
C GLU A 70 -8.32 -8.08 -7.90
N HIS A 71 -8.26 -8.79 -9.04
CA HIS A 71 -7.20 -8.76 -10.05
C HIS A 71 -5.86 -9.36 -9.60
N PHE A 72 -5.89 -10.32 -8.68
CA PHE A 72 -4.67 -11.06 -8.29
C PHE A 72 -4.15 -11.93 -9.45
N GLY A 73 -5.03 -12.49 -10.27
CA GLY A 73 -4.64 -13.25 -11.46
C GLY A 73 -3.86 -12.40 -12.46
N ASP A 74 -4.35 -11.21 -12.77
CA ASP A 74 -3.68 -10.27 -13.67
C ASP A 74 -2.31 -9.83 -13.14
N ALA A 75 -2.21 -9.60 -11.82
CA ALA A 75 -0.94 -9.28 -11.16
C ALA A 75 0.05 -10.44 -11.24
N ALA A 76 -0.41 -11.67 -11.01
CA ALA A 76 0.41 -12.87 -11.13
C ALA A 76 0.95 -13.06 -12.55
N LEU A 77 0.12 -12.85 -13.58
CA LEU A 77 0.55 -12.95 -14.98
C LEU A 77 1.65 -11.93 -15.32
N LYS A 78 1.52 -10.68 -14.86
CA LYS A 78 2.55 -9.65 -15.08
C LYS A 78 3.86 -10.02 -14.40
N MET A 79 3.78 -10.59 -13.20
CA MET A 79 4.94 -11.03 -12.43
C MET A 79 5.63 -12.27 -13.01
N ALA A 80 4.94 -13.09 -13.81
CA ALA A 80 5.50 -14.31 -14.37
C ALA A 80 6.82 -14.08 -15.13
N SER A 81 6.98 -12.92 -15.78
CA SER A 81 8.20 -12.52 -16.48
C SER A 81 9.45 -12.36 -15.60
N LYS A 82 9.27 -12.22 -14.28
CA LYS A 82 10.36 -12.09 -13.29
C LYS A 82 10.89 -13.44 -12.81
N PHE A 83 10.13 -14.52 -13.02
CA PHE A 83 10.57 -15.85 -12.66
C PHE A 83 11.53 -16.39 -13.72
N GLN A 84 12.58 -17.05 -13.25
CA GLN A 84 13.45 -17.82 -14.12
C GLN A 84 13.78 -19.15 -13.44
N MET A 85 13.54 -20.24 -14.14
CA MET A 85 13.91 -21.57 -13.70
C MET A 85 15.35 -21.88 -14.12
N THR A 86 15.98 -22.81 -13.40
CA THR A 86 17.18 -23.46 -13.91
C THR A 86 16.83 -24.08 -15.27
N LYS A 87 17.75 -23.93 -16.23
CA LYS A 87 17.52 -24.37 -17.60
C LYS A 87 17.06 -25.85 -17.61
N PRO A 88 15.92 -26.17 -18.24
CA PRO A 88 15.49 -27.56 -18.38
C PRO A 88 16.44 -28.34 -19.31
N ASP A 89 16.41 -29.67 -19.24
CA ASP A 89 17.10 -30.51 -20.23
C ASP A 89 16.55 -30.21 -21.64
N LEU A 90 17.45 -29.88 -22.59
CA LEU A 90 17.09 -29.51 -23.96
C LEU A 90 16.39 -30.64 -24.72
N ASN A 91 16.64 -31.90 -24.34
CA ASN A 91 15.99 -33.08 -24.91
C ASN A 91 14.82 -33.59 -24.06
N GLY A 92 14.48 -32.86 -22.99
CA GLY A 92 13.37 -33.21 -22.12
C GLY A 92 12.01 -33.02 -22.80
N PRO A 93 10.97 -33.71 -22.34
CA PRO A 93 9.60 -33.42 -22.76
C PRO A 93 9.21 -31.98 -22.39
N PRO A 94 8.21 -31.39 -23.07
CA PRO A 94 7.68 -30.09 -22.69
C PRO A 94 7.22 -30.10 -21.22
N ALA A 95 7.56 -29.04 -20.49
CA ALA A 95 7.30 -28.90 -19.07
C ALA A 95 6.42 -27.68 -18.80
N SER A 96 5.52 -27.80 -17.83
CA SER A 96 4.77 -26.68 -17.26
C SER A 96 5.01 -26.64 -15.75
N VAL A 97 4.88 -25.45 -15.18
CA VAL A 97 4.97 -25.20 -13.75
C VAL A 97 3.70 -24.53 -13.25
N THR A 98 3.24 -24.92 -12.06
CA THR A 98 2.16 -24.26 -11.35
C THR A 98 2.75 -23.43 -10.21
N ILE A 99 2.43 -22.13 -10.19
CA ILE A 99 3.00 -21.16 -9.27
C ILE A 99 1.86 -20.57 -8.44
N PRO A 100 1.80 -20.87 -7.12
CA PRO A 100 0.92 -20.17 -6.20
C PRO A 100 1.60 -18.88 -5.71
N LEU A 101 0.97 -17.73 -5.97
CA LEU A 101 1.40 -16.43 -5.47
C LEU A 101 0.45 -15.95 -4.36
N VAL A 102 1.02 -15.49 -3.26
CA VAL A 102 0.28 -14.91 -2.13
C VAL A 102 0.63 -13.44 -2.02
N PHE A 103 -0.38 -12.59 -2.14
CA PHE A 103 -0.27 -11.14 -2.08
C PHE A 103 -0.73 -10.65 -0.71
N ARG A 104 0.08 -9.79 -0.09
CA ARG A 104 -0.26 -9.08 1.14
C ARG A 104 -0.15 -7.58 0.93
N PRO A 105 -0.99 -6.77 1.60
CA PRO A 105 -0.89 -5.32 1.54
C PRO A 105 0.54 -4.86 1.82
N PRO A 106 1.11 -3.96 1.00
CA PRO A 106 2.45 -3.46 1.24
C PRO A 106 2.47 -2.56 2.50
N GLU A 107 3.40 -2.83 3.41
CA GLU A 107 3.58 -2.08 4.67
C GLU A 107 3.84 -0.58 4.44
N THR A 108 4.32 -0.21 3.26
CA THR A 108 4.58 1.20 2.89
C THR A 108 3.34 2.08 3.09
N ARG A 109 2.12 1.54 2.95
CA ARG A 109 0.89 2.30 3.26
C ARG A 109 0.69 2.52 4.76
N ALA A 110 1.02 1.53 5.59
CA ALA A 110 0.97 1.65 7.04
C ALA A 110 1.97 2.69 7.56
N MET A 111 3.08 2.92 6.86
CA MET A 111 4.06 3.94 7.23
C MET A 111 3.64 5.37 6.88
N ILE A 112 2.71 5.56 5.93
CA ILE A 112 2.27 6.89 5.48
C ILE A 112 1.01 7.37 6.22
N LEU A 113 0.17 6.47 6.75
CA LEU A 113 -0.93 6.90 7.60
C LEU A 113 -0.34 7.43 8.92
N PRO A 114 -0.49 8.74 9.25
CA PRO A 114 -0.19 9.21 10.58
C PRO A 114 -1.03 8.39 11.56
N ASP A 115 -0.39 7.91 12.62
CA ASP A 115 -1.15 7.30 13.70
C ASP A 115 -2.21 8.30 14.19
N LYS A 116 -3.31 7.77 14.72
CA LYS A 116 -4.38 8.60 15.29
C LYS A 116 -3.86 9.64 16.29
N GLU A 117 -2.72 9.35 16.92
CA GLU A 117 -2.03 10.27 17.83
C GLU A 117 -1.45 11.47 17.08
N ALA A 118 -0.72 11.27 15.97
CA ALA A 118 -0.26 12.36 15.12
C ALA A 118 -1.42 13.18 14.54
N MET A 119 -2.54 12.55 14.16
CA MET A 119 -3.74 13.29 13.72
C MET A 119 -4.32 14.15 14.87
N GLN A 120 -4.35 13.60 16.08
CA GLN A 120 -4.82 14.31 17.27
C GLN A 120 -3.90 15.45 17.69
N PHE A 121 -2.58 15.32 17.49
CA PHE A 121 -1.62 16.42 17.65
C PHE A 121 -1.88 17.54 16.63
N MET A 122 -2.13 17.18 15.36
CA MET A 122 -2.46 18.15 14.32
C MET A 122 -3.77 18.90 14.60
N MET A 123 -4.79 18.20 15.11
CA MET A 123 -6.06 18.83 15.52
C MET A 123 -5.96 19.59 16.86
N GLY A 124 -5.06 19.18 17.76
CA GLY A 124 -4.83 19.81 19.07
C GLY A 124 -4.01 21.11 19.00
N ALA A 125 -3.14 21.26 18.00
CA ALA A 125 -2.41 22.51 17.77
C ALA A 125 -3.36 23.68 17.40
N ALA A 126 -4.51 23.40 16.78
CA ALA A 126 -5.53 24.40 16.50
C ALA A 126 -6.27 24.88 17.77
N ALA A 127 -6.43 24.01 18.78
CA ALA A 127 -7.08 24.37 20.04
C ALA A 127 -6.18 25.23 20.95
N GLY A 128 -4.86 25.05 20.89
CA GLY A 128 -3.90 25.81 21.70
C GLY A 128 -3.87 27.31 21.36
N VAL A 129 -3.90 27.65 20.08
CA VAL A 129 -3.78 29.05 19.63
C VAL A 129 -4.99 29.89 20.06
N ALA A 130 -6.20 29.32 19.97
CA ALA A 130 -7.43 30.02 20.39
C ALA A 130 -7.44 30.26 21.91
N ALA A 131 -7.01 29.28 22.72
CA ALA A 131 -6.92 29.43 24.17
C ALA A 131 -5.87 30.47 24.59
N ILE A 132 -4.71 30.49 23.94
CA ILE A 132 -3.66 31.49 24.19
C ILE A 132 -4.13 32.90 23.78
N ALA A 133 -4.80 33.03 22.63
CA ALA A 133 -5.35 34.32 22.20
C ALA A 133 -6.42 34.86 23.16
N LEU A 134 -7.34 34.01 23.62
CA LEU A 134 -8.36 34.38 24.60
C LEU A 134 -7.77 34.79 25.95
N THR A 135 -6.76 34.06 26.44
CA THR A 135 -6.09 34.40 27.70
C THR A 135 -5.33 35.71 27.60
N LEU A 136 -4.59 35.95 26.51
CA LEU A 136 -3.92 37.23 26.27
C LEU A 136 -4.92 38.40 26.15
N LEU A 137 -6.04 38.20 25.46
CA LEU A 137 -7.09 39.20 25.33
C LEU A 137 -7.69 39.58 26.70
N LEU A 138 -8.02 38.58 27.53
CA LEU A 138 -8.54 38.82 28.88
C LEU A 138 -7.54 39.55 29.78
N VAL A 139 -6.26 39.19 29.71
CA VAL A 139 -5.19 39.88 30.45
C VAL A 139 -5.04 41.33 29.99
N LEU A 140 -5.12 41.59 28.68
CA LEU A 140 -5.07 42.95 28.13
C LEU A 140 -6.27 43.79 28.56
N ILE A 141 -7.48 43.24 28.48
CA ILE A 141 -8.71 43.94 28.92
C ILE A 141 -8.60 44.29 30.40
N TRP A 142 -8.19 43.33 31.25
CA TRP A 142 -8.02 43.58 32.68
C TRP A 142 -6.93 44.62 32.97
N GLY A 143 -5.80 44.56 32.25
CA GLY A 143 -4.72 45.53 32.37
C GLY A 143 -5.14 46.94 31.98
N LEU A 144 -5.92 47.09 30.91
CA LEU A 144 -6.46 48.37 30.44
C LEU A 144 -7.48 48.97 31.43
N ASP A 145 -8.37 48.16 31.99
CA ASP A 145 -9.32 48.62 33.01
C ASP A 145 -8.58 49.12 34.27
N ARG A 146 -7.59 48.35 34.74
CA ARG A 146 -6.72 48.74 35.85
C ARG A 146 -5.92 50.02 35.56
N TYR A 147 -5.48 50.21 34.31
CA TYR A 147 -4.78 51.42 33.90
C TYR A 147 -5.73 52.63 33.91
N ASN A 148 -6.93 52.50 33.34
CA ASN A 148 -7.93 53.56 33.28
C ASN A 148 -8.44 53.97 34.67
N THR A 149 -8.70 53.02 35.55
CA THR A 149 -9.09 53.29 36.94
C THR A 149 -8.01 54.06 37.68
N ARG A 150 -6.75 53.63 37.59
CA ARG A 150 -5.59 54.35 38.16
C ARG A 150 -5.37 55.73 37.53
N ALA A 151 -5.60 55.86 36.22
CA ALA A 151 -5.49 57.14 35.52
C ALA A 151 -6.61 58.11 35.95
N ALA A 152 -7.82 57.61 36.24
CA ALA A 152 -8.93 58.41 36.76
C ALA A 152 -8.64 58.94 38.18
N GLU A 153 -8.06 58.12 39.05
CA GLU A 153 -7.63 58.54 40.40
C GLU A 153 -6.54 59.60 40.37
N ARG A 154 -5.67 59.58 39.35
CA ARG A 154 -4.58 60.56 39.18
C ARG A 154 -5.01 61.86 38.51
N ARG A 155 -6.24 61.99 38.01
CA ARG A 155 -6.69 63.28 37.44
C ARG A 155 -6.78 64.31 38.58
N PRO A 156 -5.96 65.38 38.57
CA PRO A 156 -6.09 66.43 39.55
C PRO A 156 -7.48 67.06 39.39
N LYS A 157 -8.25 67.12 40.48
CA LYS A 157 -9.48 67.92 40.51
C LYS A 157 -9.06 69.37 40.24
N GLY A 158 -9.43 69.88 39.07
CA GLY A 158 -9.24 71.28 38.72
C GLY A 158 -9.79 72.14 39.85
N LYS A 159 -8.95 73.03 40.35
CA LYS A 159 -9.33 74.08 41.30
C LYS A 159 -10.32 75.01 40.57
N PRO A 160 -11.41 75.45 41.23
CA PRO A 160 -12.43 76.31 40.61
C PRO A 160 -11.85 77.63 40.10
#